data_AF-A0A0R1HHC9-F1
#
_entry.id   AF-A0A0R1HHC9-F1
#
_cell.length_a   1.000
_cell.length_b   1.000
_cell.length_c   1.000
_cell.angle_alpha   90.00
_cell.angle_beta   90.00
_cell.angle_gamma   90.00
#
_symmetry.space_group_name_H-M   'P 1'
#
loop_
_entity.id
_entity.type
_entity.pdbx_description
1 polymer ?
#
loop_
_entity_poly.entity_id
_entity_poly.type
_entity_poly.pdbx_seq_one_letter_code
_entity_poly.pdbx_strand_id
1 'polypeptide(L)'
;MWLIPVATSVLSLSSIIVGVFSVFLSPLVGLKQGLLIGLMQLGLGATMLGIGFLMAPVAWYSVRYLIRFVAGLTHLVGEILKRRLKEIV
;
A
#
# COMPACT_ATOMS: atom_id res chain seq x y z
N MET A 1 -4.69 12.19 7.29
CA MET A 1 -3.27 11.79 7.15
C MET A 1 -3.09 10.28 7.10
N TRP A 2 -3.65 9.50 8.02
CA TRP A 2 -3.55 8.02 8.06
C TRP A 2 -4.22 7.29 6.88
N LEU A 3 -5.25 7.90 6.27
CA LEU A 3 -5.99 7.27 5.18
C LEU A 3 -5.14 6.98 3.94
N ILE A 4 -4.16 7.85 3.64
CA ILE A 4 -3.30 7.76 2.45
C ILE A 4 -2.41 6.50 2.49
N PRO A 5 -1.60 6.26 3.54
CA PRO A 5 -0.78 5.05 3.62
C PRO A 5 -1.63 3.78 3.70
N VAL A 6 -2.79 3.82 4.36
CA VAL A 6 -3.70 2.66 4.43
C VAL A 6 -4.26 2.33 3.06
N ALA A 7 -4.85 3.32 2.36
CA ALA A 7 -5.44 3.11 1.04
C ALA A 7 -4.41 2.64 0.01
N THR A 8 -3.24 3.27 -0.02
CA THR A 8 -2.15 2.90 -0.95
C THR A 8 -1.59 1.50 -0.65
N SER A 9 -1.47 1.11 0.62
CA SER A 9 -1.06 -0.26 0.99
C SER A 9 -2.10 -1.30 0.59
N VAL A 10 -3.38 -1.04 0.87
CA VAL A 10 -4.48 -1.94 0.51
C VAL A 10 -4.55 -2.11 -1.01
N LEU A 11 -4.50 -1.00 -1.76
CA LEU A 11 -4.48 -1.02 -3.22
C LEU A 11 -3.26 -1.75 -3.76
N SER A 12 -2.07 -1.54 -3.18
CA SER A 12 -0.87 -2.25 -3.61
C SER A 12 -1.01 -3.75 -3.41
N LEU A 13 -1.38 -4.20 -2.21
CA LEU A 13 -1.58 -5.61 -1.87
C LEU A 13 -2.66 -6.26 -2.73
N SER A 14 -3.84 -5.63 -2.86
CA SER A 14 -4.93 -6.18 -3.65
C SER A 14 -4.55 -6.31 -5.12
N SER A 15 -3.87 -5.30 -5.68
CA SER A 15 -3.46 -5.31 -7.09
C SER A 15 -2.37 -6.34 -7.36
N ILE A 16 -1.44 -6.54 -6.42
CA ILE A 16 -0.42 -7.60 -6.53
C ILE A 16 -1.09 -8.97 -6.49
N ILE A 17 -1.93 -9.22 -5.48
CA ILE A 17 -2.58 -10.53 -5.30
C ILE A 17 -3.45 -10.87 -6.51
N VAL A 18 -4.35 -9.98 -6.90
CA VAL A 18 -5.24 -10.19 -8.05
C VAL A 18 -4.44 -10.29 -9.35
N GLY A 19 -3.40 -9.47 -9.50
CA GLY A 19 -2.50 -9.52 -10.64
C GLY A 19 -1.79 -10.87 -10.79
N VAL A 20 -1.22 -11.40 -9.70
CA VAL A 20 -0.60 -12.73 -9.67
C VAL A 20 -1.61 -13.79 -10.06
N PHE A 21 -2.77 -13.86 -9.39
CA PHE A 21 -3.80 -14.85 -9.73
C PHE A 21 -4.26 -14.77 -11.18
N SER A 22 -4.43 -13.55 -11.70
CA SER A 22 -4.88 -13.34 -13.08
C SER A 22 -3.85 -13.85 -14.08
N VAL A 23 -2.55 -13.59 -13.87
CA VAL A 23 -1.47 -14.09 -14.73
C VAL A 23 -1.39 -15.62 -14.67
N PHE A 24 -1.41 -16.22 -13.47
CA PHE A 24 -1.31 -17.67 -13.31
C PHE A 24 -2.52 -18.43 -13.84
N LEU A 25 -3.73 -17.88 -13.71
CA LEU A 25 -4.96 -18.51 -14.20
C LEU A 25 -5.22 -18.24 -15.68
N SER A 26 -4.53 -17.27 -16.29
CA SER A 26 -4.76 -16.88 -17.69
C SER A 26 -4.62 -18.04 -18.71
N PRO A 27 -3.67 -19.00 -18.58
CA PRO A 27 -3.58 -20.12 -19.52
C PRO A 27 -4.77 -21.06 -19.37
N LEU A 28 -5.21 -21.30 -18.13
CA LEU A 28 -6.37 -22.13 -17.81
C LEU A 28 -7.66 -21.53 -18.37
N VAL A 29 -7.81 -20.21 -18.29
CA VAL A 29 -8.94 -19.48 -18.86
C VAL A 29 -8.87 -19.46 -20.39
N GLY A 30 -7.67 -19.30 -20.96
CA GLY A 30 -7.46 -19.40 -22.40
C GLY A 30 -7.89 -20.75 -22.99
N LEU A 31 -7.63 -21.84 -22.26
CA LEU A 31 -8.02 -23.20 -22.67
C LEU A 31 -9.52 -23.48 -22.53
N LYS A 32 -10.21 -22.84 -21.58
CA LYS A 32 -11.63 -23.12 -21.29
C LYS A 32 -12.62 -22.15 -21.93
N GLN A 33 -12.25 -20.88 -22.06
CA GLN A 33 -13.14 -19.79 -22.49
C GLN A 33 -12.68 -19.15 -23.82
N GLY A 34 -11.50 -19.53 -24.30
CA GLY A 34 -10.94 -19.05 -25.56
C GLY A 34 -9.71 -18.17 -25.37
N LEU A 35 -8.79 -18.25 -26.33
CA LEU A 35 -7.47 -17.61 -26.29
C LEU A 35 -7.55 -16.10 -26.03
N LEU A 36 -8.51 -15.42 -26.66
CA LEU A 36 -8.69 -13.96 -26.53
C LEU A 36 -9.01 -13.55 -25.09
N ILE A 37 -9.86 -14.31 -24.39
CA ILE A 37 -10.23 -14.04 -22.99
C ILE A 37 -9.02 -14.31 -22.08
N GLY A 38 -8.28 -15.39 -22.32
CA GLY A 38 -7.03 -15.67 -21.61
C GLY A 38 -5.99 -14.55 -21.76
N LEU A 39 -5.82 -14.01 -22.97
CA LEU A 39 -4.90 -12.90 -23.23
C LEU A 39 -5.36 -11.60 -22.55
N MET A 40 -6.65 -11.29 -22.55
CA MET A 40 -7.20 -10.13 -21.83
C MET A 40 -6.96 -10.24 -20.32
N GLN A 41 -7.15 -11.43 -19.75
CA GLN A 41 -6.87 -11.68 -18.34
C GLN A 41 -5.38 -11.55 -18.00
N LEU A 42 -4.50 -12.00 -18.88
CA LEU A 42 -3.05 -11.84 -18.72
C LEU A 42 -2.66 -10.36 -18.77
N GLY A 43 -3.20 -9.59 -19.71
CA GLY A 43 -2.97 -8.14 -19.82
C GLY A 43 -3.48 -7.35 -18.62
N LEU A 44 -4.67 -7.69 -18.11
CA LEU A 44 -5.20 -7.14 -16.87
C LEU A 44 -4.32 -7.50 -15.68
N GLY A 45 -3.89 -8.76 -15.58
CA GLY A 45 -3.00 -9.23 -14.53
C GLY A 45 -1.67 -8.48 -14.50
N ALA A 46 -1.01 -8.33 -15.65
CA ALA A 46 0.24 -7.58 -15.77
C ALA A 46 0.07 -6.10 -15.39
N THR A 47 -1.05 -5.48 -15.81
CA THR A 47 -1.36 -4.08 -15.49
C THR A 47 -1.60 -3.89 -13.99
N MET A 48 -2.35 -4.79 -13.35
CA MET A 48 -2.59 -4.74 -11.90
C MET A 48 -1.31 -4.98 -11.10
N LEU A 49 -0.43 -5.88 -11.54
CA LEU A 49 0.90 -6.02 -10.95
C LEU A 49 1.69 -4.71 -11.05
N GLY A 50 1.70 -4.07 -12.23
CA GLY A 50 2.37 -2.78 -12.44
C GLY A 50 1.85 -1.69 -11.51
N ILE A 51 0.53 -1.54 -11.39
CA ILE A 51 -0.10 -0.59 -10.45
C ILE A 51 0.29 -0.93 -9.01
N GLY A 52 0.25 -2.20 -8.63
CA GLY A 52 0.61 -2.66 -7.31
C GLY A 52 2.06 -2.32 -6.93
N PHE A 53 2.99 -2.55 -7.85
CA PHE A 53 4.41 -2.21 -7.69
C PHE A 53 4.66 -0.70 -7.64
N LEU A 54 3.89 0.11 -8.37
CA LEU A 54 3.99 1.58 -8.31
C LEU A 54 3.42 2.14 -7.00
N MET A 55 2.36 1.53 -6.46
CA MET A 55 1.74 1.96 -5.21
C MET A 55 2.53 1.54 -3.96
N ALA A 56 3.28 0.43 -4.03
CA ALA A 56 4.12 -0.05 -2.92
C ALA A 56 5.13 0.99 -2.38
N PRO A 57 5.97 1.65 -3.20
CA PRO A 57 6.90 2.68 -2.72
C PRO A 57 6.16 3.91 -2.21
N VAL A 58 5.03 4.29 -2.83
CA VAL A 58 4.21 5.43 -2.37
C VAL A 58 3.66 5.17 -0.96
N ALA A 59 3.15 3.95 -0.72
CA ALA A 59 2.69 3.51 0.58
C ALA A 59 3.84 3.55 1.60
N TRP A 60 5.01 3.01 1.24
CA TRP A 60 6.20 2.99 2.09
C TRP A 60 6.66 4.40 2.49
N TYR A 61 6.76 5.32 1.53
CA TYR A 61 7.10 6.72 1.80
C TYR A 61 6.07 7.37 2.71
N SER A 62 4.78 7.18 2.42
CA SER A 62 3.69 7.75 3.22
C SER A 62 3.72 7.26 4.67
N VAL A 63 3.98 5.96 4.89
CA VAL A 63 4.14 5.38 6.24
C VAL A 63 5.34 5.99 6.96
N ARG A 64 6.49 6.14 6.31
CA ARG A 64 7.68 6.76 6.93
C ARG A 64 7.42 8.19 7.38
N TYR A 65 6.77 9.01 6.56
CA TYR A 65 6.41 10.38 6.92
C TYR A 65 5.45 10.41 8.12
N LEU A 66 4.47 9.52 8.13
CA LEU A 66 3.52 9.41 9.23
C LEU A 66 4.20 9.03 10.55
N ILE A 67 5.11 8.05 10.54
CA ILE A 67 5.88 7.65 11.72
C ILE A 67 6.71 8.81 12.25
N ARG A 68 7.43 9.53 11.38
CA ARG A 68 8.22 10.71 11.76
C ARG A 68 7.35 11.80 12.39
N PHE A 69 6.18 12.05 11.79
CA PHE A 69 5.23 13.03 12.32
C PHE A 69 4.74 12.64 13.72
N VAL A 70 4.32 11.38 13.91
CA VAL A 70 3.87 10.87 15.21
C VAL A 70 4.99 10.94 16.25
N ALA A 71 6.20 10.49 15.91
CA ALA A 71 7.35 10.55 16.81
C ALA A 71 7.71 11.99 17.22
N GLY A 72 7.67 12.94 16.27
CA GLY A 72 7.88 14.36 16.54
C GLY A 72 6.81 14.94 17.47
N LEU A 73 5.55 14.55 17.28
CA LEU A 73 4.45 14.96 18.16
C LEU A 73 4.63 14.42 19.58
N THR A 74 5.00 13.15 19.73
CA THR A 74 5.26 12.53 21.03
C THR A 74 6.41 13.21 21.77
N HIS A 75 7.49 13.57 21.07
CA HIS A 75 8.61 14.30 21.66
C HIS A 75 8.19 15.70 22.13
N LEU A 76 7.45 16.44 21.30
CA LEU A 76 6.90 17.76 21.64
C LEU A 76 6.00 17.71 22.88
N VAL A 77 5.07 16.75 22.92
CA VAL A 77 4.18 16.55 24.07
C VAL A 77 4.98 16.19 25.32
N GLY A 78 5.99 15.32 25.20
CA GLY A 78 6.88 14.95 26.29
C GLY A 78 7.70 16.11 26.84
N GLU A 79 8.21 17.00 25.98
CA GLU A 79 8.90 18.23 26.41
C GLU A 79 7.96 19.20 27.12
N ILE A 80 6.75 19.40 26.59
CA ILE A 80 5.73 20.26 27.21
C ILE A 80 5.40 19.72 28.61
N LEU A 81 5.19 18.40 28.74
CA LEU A 81 4.91 17.77 30.03
C LEU A 81 6.07 17.96 31.01
N LYS A 82 7.31 17.77 30.57
CA LYS A 82 8.50 17.97 31.42
C LYS A 82 8.62 19.41 31.91
N ARG A 83 8.39 20.39 31.04
CA ARG A 83 8.42 21.82 31.40
C ARG A 83 7.34 22.14 32.44
N ARG A 84 6.12 21.65 32.21
CA ARG A 84 5.00 21.80 33.16
C ARG A 84 5.28 21.15 34.51
N LEU A 85 5.88 19.96 34.53
CA LEU A 85 6.21 19.27 35.78
C LEU A 85 7.24 20.04 36.61
N LYS A 86 8.22 20.66 35.94
CA LYS A 86 9.25 21.50 36.57
C LYS A 86 8.73 22.84 37.08
N GLU A 87 7.58 23.31 36.58
CA GLU A 87 6.91 24.51 37.12
C GLU A 87 6.10 24.21 38.38
N ILE A 88 5.77 22.93 38.63
CA ILE A 88 4.93 22.48 39.75
C ILE A 88 5.77 21.98 40.95
N VAL A 89 6.95 21.41 40.69
CA VAL A 89 7.92 20.91 41.69
C VAL A 89 9.01 21.95 41.94
#